data_AF-A0A7Y5E0E2-F1
#
_entry.id   AF-A0A7Y5E0E2-F1
#
_cell.length_a   1.000
_cell.length_b   1.000
_cell.length_c   1.000
_cell.angle_alpha   90.00
_cell.angle_beta   90.00
_cell.angle_gamma   90.00
#
_symmetry.space_group_name_H-M   'P 1'
#
loop_
_entity.id
_entity.type
_entity.pdbx_description
1 polymer ?
#
loop_
_entity_poly.entity_id
_entity_poly.type
_entity_poly.pdbx_seq_one_letter_code
_entity_poly.pdbx_strand_id
1 'polypeptide(L)'
;MADTRKPKRSDDEETTQVMSMPPQSLTPVLGSVDASGGVEVVVVRERMLPRAKRGPWRAFEVWTKNRIYGVDTALRCTVVLDRRTGQVDAESTVGGLRLGGGRLRSGGITRVSYPFPLVGMEATFTDGRKQVYTSRVERFVVRIRDVQTKGENEPQTWEEIIQGME
;
A
#
# COMPACT_ATOMS: atom_id res chain seq x y z
N MET A 1 32.38 -51.88 43.24
CA MET A 1 30.93 -51.75 43.51
C MET A 1 30.73 -50.46 44.30
N ALA A 2 29.87 -49.56 43.78
CA ALA A 2 29.42 -48.24 44.30
C ALA A 2 30.54 -47.19 44.52
N ASP A 3 30.77 -46.20 43.65
CA ASP A 3 29.92 -45.10 43.15
C ASP A 3 29.39 -44.19 44.29
N THR A 4 29.97 -42.99 44.40
CA THR A 4 29.33 -41.85 45.06
C THR A 4 29.82 -40.56 44.42
N ARG A 5 29.16 -40.20 43.31
CA ARG A 5 29.27 -38.90 42.63
C ARG A 5 28.86 -37.77 43.58
N LYS A 6 29.74 -36.79 43.80
CA LYS A 6 29.34 -35.44 44.22
C LYS A 6 29.03 -34.61 42.98
N PRO A 7 27.86 -33.96 42.87
CA PRO A 7 27.59 -33.06 41.76
C PRO A 7 28.32 -31.72 41.98
N LYS A 8 29.23 -31.38 41.05
CA LYS A 8 29.79 -30.05 40.91
C LYS A 8 28.81 -29.24 40.06
N ARG A 9 28.02 -28.38 40.70
CA ARG A 9 27.19 -27.37 40.04
C ARG A 9 28.15 -26.35 39.42
N SER A 10 28.33 -26.37 38.11
CA SER A 10 28.85 -25.23 37.36
C SER A 10 27.64 -24.42 36.92
N ASP A 11 27.45 -23.27 37.58
CA ASP A 11 26.54 -22.24 37.12
C ASP A 11 27.25 -21.52 35.96
N ASP A 12 27.19 -22.13 34.78
CA ASP A 12 27.59 -21.48 33.54
C ASP A 12 26.41 -20.62 33.07
N GLU A 13 26.32 -19.41 33.62
CA GLU A 13 25.49 -18.34 33.06
C GLU A 13 26.04 -17.97 31.68
N GLU A 14 25.52 -18.66 30.66
CA GLU A 14 25.69 -18.32 29.25
C GLU A 14 25.01 -16.96 29.01
N THR A 15 25.75 -15.90 29.32
CA THR A 15 25.37 -14.52 29.06
C THR A 15 25.28 -14.37 27.55
N THR A 16 24.08 -14.55 27.02
CA THR A 16 23.75 -14.19 25.64
C THR A 16 23.88 -12.68 25.55
N GLN A 17 25.07 -12.20 25.16
CA GLN A 17 25.26 -10.81 24.78
C GLN A 17 24.39 -10.56 23.56
N VAL A 18 23.22 -10.00 23.79
CA VAL A 18 22.40 -9.40 22.75
C VAL A 18 23.20 -8.21 22.25
N MET A 19 23.94 -8.40 21.15
CA MET A 19 24.58 -7.30 20.46
C MET A 19 23.47 -6.35 20.02
N SER A 20 23.27 -5.30 20.80
CA SER A 20 22.37 -4.20 20.47
C SER A 20 22.99 -3.48 19.26
N MET A 21 22.57 -3.88 18.06
CA MET A 21 22.83 -3.05 16.90
C MET A 21 22.22 -1.67 17.19
N PRO A 22 22.99 -0.58 17.04
CA PRO A 22 22.44 0.75 17.22
C PRO A 22 21.26 0.94 16.24
N PRO A 23 20.18 1.62 16.64
CA PRO A 23 19.09 1.95 15.73
C PRO A 23 19.69 2.69 14.54
N GLN A 24 19.61 2.09 13.34
CA GLN A 24 20.06 2.75 12.13
C GLN A 24 19.25 4.04 12.00
N SER A 25 19.91 5.19 12.07
CA SER A 25 19.26 6.47 11.87
C SER A 25 18.78 6.53 10.42
N LEU A 26 17.46 6.43 10.26
CA LEU A 26 16.80 6.68 8.98
C LEU A 26 16.97 8.17 8.67
N THR A 27 18.03 8.52 7.96
CA THR A 27 18.16 9.85 7.39
C THR A 27 17.26 9.90 6.17
N PRO A 28 16.20 10.73 6.15
CA PRO A 28 15.42 10.92 4.94
C PRO A 28 16.37 11.49 3.88
N VAL A 29 16.62 10.71 2.83
CA VAL A 29 17.33 11.21 1.67
C VAL A 29 16.36 12.13 0.95
N LEU A 30 16.42 13.42 1.28
CA LEU A 30 15.87 14.48 0.44
C LEU A 30 16.75 14.57 -0.81
N GLY A 31 16.67 13.56 -1.68
CA GLY A 31 17.21 13.67 -3.03
C GLY A 31 16.53 14.84 -3.72
N SER A 32 17.21 15.47 -4.69
CA SER A 32 16.59 16.45 -5.56
C SER A 32 15.26 15.86 -6.04
N VAL A 33 14.15 16.54 -5.72
CA VAL A 33 12.84 16.16 -6.20
C VAL A 33 12.84 16.49 -7.69
N ASP A 34 13.47 15.63 -8.49
CA ASP A 34 13.11 15.56 -9.89
C ASP A 34 11.61 15.29 -9.88
N ALA A 35 10.84 16.13 -10.57
CA ALA A 35 9.39 16.09 -10.62
C ALA A 35 8.80 14.73 -11.10
N SER A 36 9.67 13.76 -11.41
CA SER A 36 9.35 12.41 -11.86
C SER A 36 9.48 11.31 -10.79
N GLY A 37 10.03 11.56 -9.60
CA GLY A 37 10.35 10.48 -8.63
C GLY A 37 9.30 10.18 -7.55
N GLY A 38 8.28 11.05 -7.41
CA GLY A 38 7.41 11.11 -6.23
C GLY A 38 6.15 10.25 -6.27
N VAL A 39 5.51 10.13 -5.10
CA VAL A 39 4.14 9.63 -4.95
C VAL A 39 3.17 10.79 -5.16
N GLU A 40 2.19 10.62 -6.04
CA GLU A 40 1.14 11.61 -6.21
C GLU A 40 -0.05 11.32 -5.31
N VAL A 41 -0.59 12.36 -4.67
CA VAL A 41 -1.80 12.26 -3.85
C VAL A 41 -2.95 12.96 -4.56
N VAL A 42 -3.99 12.20 -4.86
CA VAL A 42 -5.22 12.71 -5.48
C VAL A 42 -6.37 12.57 -4.49
N VAL A 43 -7.02 13.68 -4.17
CA VAL A 43 -8.23 13.70 -3.34
C VAL A 43 -9.45 13.56 -4.24
N VAL A 44 -10.20 12.47 -4.07
CA VAL A 44 -11.41 12.15 -4.81
C VAL A 44 -12.60 12.43 -3.91
N ARG A 45 -13.28 13.54 -4.18
CA ARG A 45 -14.51 13.91 -3.45
C ARG A 45 -15.70 13.21 -4.06
N GLU A 46 -16.42 12.47 -3.24
CA GLU A 46 -17.63 11.76 -3.63
C GLU A 46 -18.79 12.15 -2.72
N ARG A 47 -19.85 12.69 -3.32
CA ARG A 47 -21.13 12.89 -2.64
C ARG A 47 -21.94 11.62 -2.76
N MET A 48 -22.25 10.98 -1.64
CA MET A 48 -23.02 9.74 -1.64
C MET A 48 -24.46 9.95 -1.19
N LEU A 49 -25.36 9.26 -1.88
CA LEU A 49 -26.72 9.03 -1.42
C LEU A 49 -26.72 7.90 -0.37
N PRO A 50 -27.61 7.95 0.64
CA PRO A 50 -27.81 6.83 1.57
C PRO A 50 -28.05 5.53 0.79
N ARG A 51 -27.39 4.43 1.20
CA ARG A 51 -27.51 3.07 0.63
C ARG A 51 -26.95 2.83 -0.79
N ALA A 52 -26.17 3.74 -1.37
CA ALA A 52 -25.50 3.47 -2.65
C ALA A 52 -24.50 2.28 -2.54
N LYS A 53 -24.61 1.29 -3.45
CA LYS A 53 -23.66 0.17 -3.54
C LYS A 53 -22.27 0.70 -3.87
N ARG A 54 -21.26 0.27 -3.10
CA ARG A 54 -19.85 0.63 -3.33
C ARG A 54 -19.23 -0.35 -4.32
N GLY A 55 -18.72 0.16 -5.45
CA GLY A 55 -17.77 -0.60 -6.27
C GLY A 55 -16.43 -0.79 -5.54
N PRO A 56 -15.56 -1.71 -6.00
CA PRO A 56 -14.24 -1.92 -5.40
C PRO A 56 -13.43 -0.62 -5.47
N TRP A 57 -12.93 -0.16 -4.32
CA TRP A 57 -12.15 1.06 -4.22
C TRP A 57 -10.71 0.83 -4.67
N ARG A 58 -10.25 1.63 -5.62
CA ARG A 58 -8.84 1.67 -6.06
C ARG A 58 -8.13 2.72 -5.23
N ALA A 59 -7.63 2.32 -4.07
CA ALA A 59 -6.90 3.21 -3.16
C ALA A 59 -5.56 3.64 -3.73
N PHE A 60 -4.92 2.77 -4.49
CA PHE A 60 -3.66 3.05 -5.16
C PHE A 60 -3.74 2.71 -6.64
N GLU A 61 -3.00 3.46 -7.45
CA GLU A 61 -2.81 3.15 -8.86
C GLU A 61 -1.33 3.11 -9.19
N VAL A 62 -0.88 1.98 -9.74
CA VAL A 62 0.45 1.83 -10.32
C VAL A 62 0.32 2.03 -11.82
N TRP A 63 0.84 3.14 -12.34
CA TRP A 63 0.82 3.43 -13.76
C TRP A 63 2.11 2.98 -14.39
N THR A 64 1.99 2.21 -15.46
CA THR A 64 3.11 1.70 -16.26
C THR A 64 2.89 2.07 -17.72
N LYS A 65 3.82 1.68 -18.60
CA LYS A 65 3.75 1.99 -20.03
C LYS A 65 2.37 1.72 -20.66
N ASN A 66 1.83 0.52 -20.44
CA ASN A 66 0.60 0.07 -21.11
C ASN A 66 -0.57 -0.21 -20.16
N ARG A 67 -0.33 -0.27 -18.84
CA ARG A 67 -1.33 -0.73 -17.87
C ARG A 67 -1.40 0.16 -16.64
N ILE A 68 -2.59 0.21 -16.06
CA ILE A 68 -2.86 0.79 -14.74
C ILE A 68 -3.31 -0.35 -13.83
N TYR A 69 -2.56 -0.58 -12.75
CA TYR A 69 -2.92 -1.58 -11.74
C TYR A 69 -3.63 -0.87 -10.61
N GLY A 70 -4.93 -1.13 -10.46
CA GLY A 70 -5.74 -0.65 -9.35
C GLY A 70 -5.57 -1.58 -8.16
N VAL A 71 -5.23 -0.98 -7.01
CA VAL A 71 -4.90 -1.71 -5.78
C VAL A 71 -5.76 -1.17 -4.64
N ASP A 72 -6.28 -2.06 -3.80
CA ASP A 72 -7.04 -1.69 -2.62
C ASP A 72 -6.15 -1.33 -1.41
N THR A 73 -6.77 -1.00 -0.28
CA THR A 73 -6.06 -0.66 0.96
C THR A 73 -5.33 -1.85 1.60
N ALA A 74 -5.70 -3.09 1.24
CA ALA A 74 -5.00 -4.31 1.64
C ALA A 74 -3.81 -4.66 0.73
N LEU A 75 -3.47 -3.75 -0.19
CA LEU A 75 -2.45 -3.90 -1.21
C LEU A 75 -2.76 -5.02 -2.21
N ARG A 76 -4.02 -5.43 -2.41
CA ARG A 76 -4.38 -6.41 -3.43
C ARG A 76 -4.73 -5.72 -4.74
N CYS A 77 -4.21 -6.23 -5.84
CA CYS A 77 -4.60 -5.78 -7.17
C CYS A 77 -6.04 -6.22 -7.44
N THR A 78 -6.97 -5.26 -7.48
CA THR A 78 -8.40 -5.53 -7.68
C THR A 78 -8.82 -5.38 -9.14
N VAL A 79 -8.05 -4.63 -9.94
CA VAL A 79 -8.30 -4.46 -11.36
C VAL A 79 -7.02 -4.10 -12.10
N VAL A 80 -6.93 -4.56 -13.35
CA VAL A 80 -5.90 -4.12 -14.29
C VAL A 80 -6.60 -3.49 -15.48
N LEU A 81 -6.18 -2.28 -15.85
CA LEU A 81 -6.74 -1.55 -16.97
C LEU A 81 -5.70 -1.39 -18.07
N ASP A 82 -6.12 -1.51 -19.32
CA ASP A 82 -5.35 -1.01 -20.44
C ASP A 82 -5.30 0.52 -20.36
N ARG A 83 -4.09 1.09 -20.35
CA ARG A 83 -3.89 2.53 -20.13
C ARG A 83 -4.47 3.38 -21.26
N ARG A 84 -4.44 2.88 -22.49
CA ARG A 84 -4.86 3.63 -23.67
C ARG A 84 -6.38 3.73 -23.77
N THR A 85 -7.07 2.63 -23.46
CA THR A 85 -8.52 2.49 -23.64
C THR A 85 -9.31 2.64 -22.35
N GLY A 86 -8.66 2.50 -21.19
CA GLY A 86 -9.29 2.48 -19.87
C GLY A 86 -10.11 1.21 -19.60
N GLN A 87 -10.12 0.25 -20.52
CA GLN A 87 -10.87 -1.00 -20.40
C GLN A 87 -10.17 -1.99 -19.47
N VAL A 88 -10.95 -2.87 -18.86
CA VAL A 88 -10.42 -3.94 -17.99
C VAL A 88 -9.67 -4.97 -18.84
N ASP A 89 -8.43 -5.25 -18.45
CA ASP A 89 -7.62 -6.34 -18.99
C ASP A 89 -7.98 -7.65 -18.25
N ALA A 90 -9.00 -8.35 -18.76
CA ALA A 90 -9.52 -9.58 -18.17
C ALA A 90 -8.51 -10.75 -18.18
N GLU A 91 -7.53 -10.71 -19.09
CA GLU A 91 -6.49 -11.74 -19.25
C GLU A 91 -5.30 -11.53 -18.29
N SER A 92 -5.37 -10.50 -17.44
CA SER A 92 -4.26 -10.18 -16.55
C SER A 92 -4.06 -11.22 -15.45
N THR A 93 -2.87 -11.81 -15.42
CA THR A 93 -2.47 -12.77 -14.37
C THR A 93 -2.14 -12.13 -13.01
N VAL A 94 -2.30 -10.80 -12.89
CA VAL A 94 -1.95 -10.02 -11.68
C VAL A 94 -3.14 -9.83 -10.74
N GLY A 95 -4.38 -10.03 -11.23
CA GLY A 95 -5.58 -9.90 -10.40
C GLY A 95 -5.52 -10.73 -9.12
N GLY A 96 -5.86 -10.12 -7.98
CA GLY A 96 -5.86 -10.74 -6.65
C GLY A 96 -4.49 -10.81 -5.95
N LEU A 97 -3.39 -10.65 -6.69
CA LEU A 97 -2.03 -10.66 -6.12
C LEU A 97 -1.77 -9.40 -5.27
N ARG A 98 -0.91 -9.53 -4.26
CA ARG A 98 -0.53 -8.44 -3.37
C ARG A 98 0.63 -7.64 -3.97
N LEU A 99 0.54 -6.31 -3.96
CA LEU A 99 1.63 -5.41 -4.27
C LEU A 99 2.72 -5.56 -3.18
N GLY A 100 3.89 -6.04 -3.60
CA GLY A 100 5.06 -6.26 -2.75
C GLY A 100 6.05 -5.10 -2.73
N GLY A 101 5.78 -4.03 -3.51
CA GLY A 101 6.64 -2.86 -3.64
C GLY A 101 7.32 -2.77 -5.00
N GLY A 102 8.53 -2.20 -5.04
CA GLY A 102 9.29 -1.97 -6.26
C GLY A 102 10.62 -2.71 -6.27
N ARG A 103 11.08 -3.06 -7.48
CA ARG A 103 12.43 -3.60 -7.70
C ARG A 103 13.11 -2.85 -8.85
N LEU A 104 14.38 -2.51 -8.66
CA LEU A 104 15.25 -1.99 -9.71
C LEU A 104 16.55 -2.78 -9.71
N ARG A 105 16.87 -3.39 -10.85
CA ARG A 105 18.17 -4.02 -11.09
C ARG A 105 19.03 -3.07 -11.91
N SER A 106 20.21 -2.70 -11.38
CA SER A 106 21.17 -1.86 -12.08
C SER A 106 22.59 -2.20 -11.64
N GLY A 107 23.50 -2.44 -12.59
CA GLY A 107 24.92 -2.63 -12.30
C GLY A 107 25.23 -3.75 -11.30
N GLY A 108 24.49 -4.88 -11.36
CA GLY A 108 24.66 -5.99 -10.41
C GLY A 108 24.04 -5.78 -9.03
N ILE A 109 23.53 -4.59 -8.72
CA ILE A 109 22.85 -4.27 -7.47
C ILE A 109 21.33 -4.37 -7.69
N THR A 110 20.64 -5.04 -6.76
CA THR A 110 19.17 -5.06 -6.71
C THR A 110 18.70 -4.12 -5.62
N ARG A 111 18.04 -3.03 -6.01
CA ARG A 111 17.36 -2.11 -5.09
C ARG A 111 15.89 -2.52 -4.97
N VAL A 112 15.38 -2.53 -3.74
CA VAL A 112 13.97 -2.83 -3.45
C VAL A 112 13.36 -1.65 -2.71
N SER A 113 12.10 -1.35 -2.98
CA SER A 113 11.29 -0.38 -2.22
C SER A 113 10.06 -1.07 -1.63
N TYR A 114 9.67 -0.69 -0.41
CA TYR A 114 8.51 -1.23 0.30
C TYR A 114 7.82 -0.12 1.11
N PRO A 115 6.47 -0.08 1.20
CA PRO A 115 5.51 -1.02 0.58
C PRO A 115 5.16 -0.68 -0.87
N PHE A 116 5.58 0.48 -1.37
CA PHE A 116 5.21 0.97 -2.69
C PHE A 116 6.40 0.99 -3.65
N PRO A 117 6.17 0.72 -4.95
CA PRO A 117 7.18 0.96 -5.96
C PRO A 117 7.44 2.46 -6.12
N LEU A 118 8.72 2.82 -6.29
CA LEU A 118 9.08 4.17 -6.74
C LEU A 118 9.01 4.25 -8.28
N VAL A 119 8.84 5.46 -8.79
CA VAL A 119 8.91 5.70 -10.25
C VAL A 119 10.27 5.24 -10.78
N GLY A 120 10.25 4.62 -11.96
CA GLY A 120 11.41 4.00 -12.60
C GLY A 120 11.69 2.56 -12.16
N MET A 121 11.10 2.08 -11.07
CA MET A 121 11.20 0.67 -10.65
C MET A 121 10.18 -0.22 -11.36
N GLU A 122 10.39 -1.53 -11.37
CA GLU A 122 9.36 -2.52 -11.68
C GLU A 122 8.46 -2.71 -10.45
N ALA A 123 7.14 -2.59 -10.57
CA ALA A 123 6.26 -3.00 -9.48
C ALA A 123 6.23 -4.53 -9.39
N THR A 124 6.26 -5.05 -8.16
CA THR A 124 6.22 -6.48 -7.88
C THR A 124 4.86 -6.85 -7.28
N PHE A 125 4.22 -7.88 -7.84
CA PHE A 125 3.00 -8.48 -7.31
C PHE A 125 3.25 -9.93 -6.93
N THR A 126 2.70 -10.38 -5.81
CA THR A 126 2.99 -11.71 -5.25
C THR A 126 1.84 -12.28 -4.43
N ASP A 127 1.73 -13.61 -4.39
CA ASP A 127 0.92 -14.38 -3.44
C ASP A 127 1.78 -15.12 -2.39
N GLY A 128 3.09 -14.87 -2.39
CA GLY A 128 4.08 -15.57 -1.56
C GLY A 128 4.77 -16.73 -2.26
N ARG A 129 4.19 -17.30 -3.33
CA ARG A 129 4.77 -18.40 -4.12
C ARG A 129 5.24 -17.92 -5.48
N LYS A 130 4.39 -17.15 -6.17
CA LYS A 130 4.65 -16.58 -7.49
C LYS A 130 4.91 -15.09 -7.35
N GLN A 131 5.94 -14.60 -8.04
CA GLN A 131 6.19 -13.17 -8.20
C GLN A 131 6.03 -12.78 -9.66
N VAL A 132 5.27 -11.70 -9.89
CA VAL A 132 5.07 -11.08 -11.20
C VAL A 132 5.63 -9.67 -11.16
N TYR A 133 6.40 -9.32 -12.19
CA TYR A 133 6.96 -7.99 -12.35
C TYR A 133 6.26 -7.27 -13.49
N THR A 134 6.07 -5.98 -13.30
CA THR A 134 5.51 -5.09 -14.31
C THR A 134 6.63 -4.41 -15.10
N SER A 135 6.29 -3.75 -16.21
CA SER A 135 7.19 -2.73 -16.78
C SER A 135 7.41 -1.59 -15.79
N ARG A 136 8.40 -0.73 -16.04
CA ARG A 136 8.72 0.39 -15.15
C ARG A 136 7.48 1.23 -14.80
N VAL A 137 7.35 1.55 -13.53
CA VAL A 137 6.37 2.48 -12.99
C VAL A 137 6.72 3.86 -13.52
N GLU A 138 5.73 4.52 -14.11
CA GLU A 138 5.83 5.90 -14.59
C GLU A 138 5.17 6.88 -13.61
N ARG A 139 4.18 6.41 -12.85
CA ARG A 139 3.46 7.21 -11.86
C ARG A 139 2.86 6.29 -10.79
N PHE A 140 2.92 6.72 -9.53
CA PHE A 140 2.25 6.06 -8.44
C PHE A 140 1.26 7.02 -7.79
N VAL A 141 -0.02 6.67 -7.77
CA VAL A 141 -1.09 7.53 -7.28
C VAL A 141 -1.71 6.94 -6.02
N VAL A 142 -1.81 7.74 -4.97
CA VAL A 142 -2.60 7.48 -3.78
C VAL A 142 -3.91 8.25 -3.91
N ARG A 143 -5.03 7.55 -3.82
CA ARG A 143 -6.38 8.12 -3.91
C ARG A 143 -6.98 8.22 -2.52
N ILE A 144 -7.17 9.44 -2.05
CA ILE A 144 -7.89 9.73 -0.80
C ILE A 144 -9.36 9.91 -1.16
N ARG A 145 -10.24 9.04 -0.65
CA ARG A 145 -11.68 9.17 -0.85
C ARG A 145 -12.26 10.05 0.25
N ASP A 146 -12.74 11.23 -0.13
CA ASP A 146 -13.50 12.12 0.75
C ASP A 146 -14.99 11.90 0.48
N VAL A 147 -15.67 11.24 1.42
CA VAL A 147 -17.07 10.82 1.27
C VAL A 147 -17.98 11.73 2.08
N GLN A 148 -18.81 12.50 1.39
CA GLN A 148 -19.83 13.33 2.01
C GLN A 148 -21.17 12.57 2.05
N THR A 149 -21.71 12.38 3.25
CA THR A 149 -23.07 11.88 3.47
C THR A 149 -23.93 13.03 4.00
N LYS A 150 -25.11 13.27 3.40
CA LYS A 150 -26.13 14.10 4.06
C LYS A 150 -26.57 13.36 5.34
N GLY A 151 -26.41 14.01 6.48
CA GLY A 151 -27.02 13.52 7.71
C GLY A 151 -28.53 13.58 7.58
N GLU A 152 -29.23 12.58 8.14
CA GLU A 152 -30.69 12.59 8.26
C GLU A 152 -31.19 13.68 9.22
N ASN A 153 -30.26 14.32 9.95
CA ASN A 153 -30.48 15.44 10.86
C ASN A 153 -29.75 16.70 10.36
N GLU A 154 -30.19 17.26 9.25
CA GLU A 154 -30.00 18.70 9.06
C GLU A 154 -30.92 19.37 10.10
N PRO A 155 -30.40 20.16 11.07
CA PRO A 155 -31.28 20.83 12.02
C PRO A 155 -32.23 21.69 11.20
N GLN A 156 -33.54 21.44 11.31
CA GLN A 156 -34.56 22.26 10.68
C GLN A 156 -34.23 23.72 10.93
N THR A 157 -34.24 24.52 9.88
CA THR A 157 -34.12 25.97 10.07
C THR A 157 -35.32 26.42 10.90
N TRP A 158 -35.13 27.42 11.77
CA TRP A 158 -36.23 27.95 12.59
C TRP A 158 -37.46 28.34 11.75
N GLU A 159 -37.25 28.69 10.48
CA GLU A 159 -38.30 28.98 9.49
C GLU A 159 -39.21 27.77 9.21
N GLU A 160 -38.67 26.55 9.16
CA GLU A 160 -39.44 25.32 8.96
C GLU A 160 -40.24 24.92 10.22
N ILE A 161 -39.72 25.24 11.41
CA ILE A 161 -40.40 24.98 12.69
C ILE A 161 -41.63 25.89 12.83
N ILE A 162 -41.53 27.14 12.38
CA ILE A 162 -42.62 28.12 12.49
C ILE A 162 -43.76 27.80 11.51
N GLN A 163 -43.48 27.26 10.33
CA GLN A 163 -44.50 26.90 9.34
C GLN A 163 -45.29 25.62 9.68
N GLY A 164 -44.79 24.78 10.59
CA GLY A 164 -45.48 23.55 11.01
C GLY A 164 -46.47 23.74 12.17
N MET A 165 -46.66 24.97 12.66
CA MET A 165 -47.53 25.30 13.81
C MET A 165 -48.84 26.03 13.44
N GLU A 166 -49.13 26.20 12.13
CA GLU A 166 -50.45 26.61 11.62
C GLU A 166 -51.31 25.39 11.27
#